data_AF-A0A660ZAM2-F1
#
_entry.id   AF-A0A660ZAM2-F1
#
_cell.length_a   1.000
_cell.length_b   1.000
_cell.length_c   1.000
_cell.angle_alpha   90.00
_cell.angle_beta   90.00
_cell.angle_gamma   90.00
#
_symmetry.space_group_name_H-M   'P 1'
#
loop_
_entity.id
_entity.type
_entity.pdbx_description
1 polymer ?
#
loop_
_entity_poly.entity_id
_entity_poly.type
_entity_poly.pdbx_seq_one_letter_code
_entity_poly.pdbx_strand_id
1 'polypeptide(L)'
;MRIKVPIIISLLFVTFLATQTSLAQSDDDAYKILVTFSEPMSRDGIFDVNNYEVIANGNEPVKIYKVGVVEGDTAVVLYIENNYEWKTFKIYVSNLKDLAGNLINDEKNFAACR
;
A
#
# COMPACT_ATOMS: atom_id res chain seq x y z
N MET A 1 -24.54 -67.73 -36.51
CA MET A 1 -23.15 -67.78 -36.00
C MET A 1 -22.84 -66.42 -35.36
N ARG A 2 -22.37 -66.41 -34.10
CA ARG A 2 -21.92 -65.24 -33.33
C ARG A 2 -20.83 -64.49 -34.14
N ILE A 3 -20.69 -63.17 -34.02
CA ILE A 3 -19.84 -62.51 -33.01
C ILE A 3 -20.38 -61.12 -32.70
N LYS A 4 -20.54 -60.83 -31.40
CA LYS A 4 -20.77 -59.50 -30.83
C LYS A 4 -19.40 -58.83 -30.66
N VAL A 5 -19.26 -57.59 -31.12
CA VAL A 5 -18.16 -56.70 -30.72
C VAL A 5 -18.80 -55.51 -30.02
N PRO A 6 -18.73 -55.39 -28.68
CA PRO A 6 -19.12 -54.16 -28.02
C PRO A 6 -17.97 -53.16 -28.17
N ILE A 7 -18.22 -52.10 -28.95
CA ILE A 7 -17.36 -50.92 -29.03
C ILE A 7 -17.46 -50.21 -27.67
N ILE A 8 -16.38 -50.27 -26.90
CA ILE A 8 -16.19 -49.49 -25.68
C ILE A 8 -15.98 -48.04 -26.12
N ILE A 9 -17.03 -47.22 -26.08
CA ILE A 9 -16.89 -45.76 -26.19
C ILE A 9 -16.44 -45.28 -24.82
N SER A 10 -15.12 -45.11 -24.69
CA SER A 10 -14.45 -44.56 -23.52
C SER A 10 -14.90 -43.12 -23.31
N LEU A 11 -15.57 -42.87 -22.17
CA LEU A 11 -16.02 -41.57 -21.72
C LEU A 11 -14.80 -40.78 -21.20
N LEU A 12 -14.20 -39.93 -22.03
CA LEU A 12 -13.06 -39.11 -21.64
C LEU A 12 -13.56 -37.91 -20.79
N PHE A 13 -13.68 -38.11 -19.47
CA PHE A 13 -13.86 -37.00 -18.52
C PHE A 13 -12.51 -36.29 -18.35
N VAL A 14 -12.32 -35.19 -19.08
CA VAL A 14 -11.17 -34.30 -18.85
C VAL A 14 -11.52 -33.41 -17.65
N THR A 15 -11.09 -33.81 -16.46
CA THR A 15 -11.14 -32.93 -15.29
C THR A 15 -10.02 -31.90 -15.41
N PHE A 16 -10.36 -30.73 -15.93
CA PHE A 16 -9.50 -29.55 -15.87
C PHE A 16 -9.46 -29.04 -14.43
N LEU A 17 -8.51 -29.54 -13.63
CA LEU A 17 -8.15 -28.88 -12.38
C LEU A 17 -7.41 -27.58 -12.74
N ALA A 18 -8.16 -26.48 -12.79
CA ALA A 18 -7.58 -25.15 -12.80
C ALA A 18 -6.89 -24.93 -11.45
N THR A 19 -5.58 -25.19 -11.37
CA THR A 19 -4.75 -24.74 -10.26
C THR A 19 -4.66 -23.22 -10.37
N GLN A 20 -5.37 -22.51 -9.49
CA GLN A 20 -5.25 -21.06 -9.38
C GLN A 20 -3.86 -20.76 -8.83
N THR A 21 -2.93 -20.36 -9.70
CA THR A 21 -1.69 -19.72 -9.27
C THR A 21 -2.03 -18.32 -8.78
N SER A 22 -2.17 -18.15 -7.48
CA SER A 22 -2.16 -16.81 -6.87
C SER A 22 -0.72 -16.29 -6.91
N LEU A 23 -0.45 -15.31 -7.77
CA LEU A 23 0.78 -14.54 -7.70
C LEU A 23 0.68 -13.62 -6.48
N ALA A 24 1.31 -14.00 -5.38
CA ALA A 24 1.57 -13.08 -4.28
C ALA A 24 2.58 -12.06 -4.80
N GLN A 25 2.11 -10.90 -5.27
CA GLN A 25 2.97 -9.77 -5.61
C GLN A 25 3.63 -9.29 -4.32
N SER A 26 4.93 -9.54 -4.17
CA SER A 26 5.68 -9.03 -3.02
C SER A 26 5.77 -7.51 -3.15
N ASP A 27 5.23 -6.80 -2.18
CA ASP A 27 5.28 -5.33 -2.02
C ASP A 27 6.71 -4.83 -1.67
N ASP A 28 7.74 -5.63 -1.99
CA ASP A 28 9.11 -5.52 -1.46
C ASP A 28 9.96 -4.48 -2.21
N ASP A 29 9.49 -4.04 -3.38
CA ASP A 29 10.18 -3.01 -4.17
C ASP A 29 9.78 -1.58 -3.78
N ALA A 30 8.80 -1.37 -2.89
CA ALA A 30 8.35 -0.03 -2.51
C ALA A 30 9.30 0.65 -1.51
N TYR A 31 9.65 1.92 -1.77
CA TYR A 31 10.35 2.74 -0.78
C TYR A 31 9.38 3.19 0.32
N LYS A 32 9.92 3.48 1.49
CA LYS A 32 9.13 3.78 2.69
C LYS A 32 9.59 5.09 3.31
N ILE A 33 8.62 5.95 3.63
CA ILE A 33 8.84 7.16 4.43
C ILE A 33 8.11 7.00 5.76
N LEU A 34 8.83 7.15 6.86
CA LEU A 34 8.24 7.20 8.20
C LEU A 34 7.92 8.66 8.56
N VAL A 35 6.64 8.93 8.84
CA VAL A 35 6.17 10.23 9.33
C VAL A 35 5.70 10.05 10.77
N THR A 36 6.21 10.89 11.68
CA THR A 36 5.88 10.83 13.11
C THR A 36 5.11 12.07 13.54
N PHE A 37 4.11 11.89 14.38
CA PHE A 37 3.29 12.94 14.97
C PHE A 37 3.64 13.11 16.46
N SER A 38 3.46 14.31 16.99
CA SER A 38 3.71 14.60 18.41
C SER A 38 2.67 14.00 19.34
N GLU A 39 1.51 13.59 18.80
CA GLU A 39 0.39 13.03 19.53
C GLU A 39 -0.33 11.96 18.71
N PRO A 40 -1.12 11.08 19.33
CA PRO A 40 -1.92 10.09 18.61
C PRO A 40 -2.95 10.76 17.70
N MET A 41 -2.99 10.31 16.45
CA MET A 41 -3.91 10.83 15.44
C MET A 41 -5.19 9.99 15.38
N SER A 42 -6.30 10.64 15.01
CA SER A 42 -7.56 9.96 14.76
C SER A 42 -7.43 9.00 13.58
N ARG A 43 -8.05 7.83 13.72
CA ARG A 43 -8.16 6.85 12.64
C ARG A 43 -9.07 7.30 11.51
N ASP A 44 -9.89 8.32 11.75
CA ASP A 44 -10.67 9.00 10.73
C ASP A 44 -9.74 9.88 9.88
N GLY A 45 -9.18 9.27 8.82
CA GLY A 45 -8.38 9.95 7.80
C GLY A 45 -6.88 9.61 7.80
N ILE A 46 -6.32 9.07 8.89
CA ILE A 46 -4.88 8.70 8.94
C ILE A 46 -4.47 7.62 7.92
N PHE A 47 -5.43 6.84 7.42
CA PHE A 47 -5.19 5.82 6.39
C PHE A 47 -5.42 6.35 4.97
N ASP A 48 -6.00 7.54 4.82
CA ASP A 48 -6.34 8.10 3.52
C ASP A 48 -5.10 8.69 2.87
N VAL A 49 -4.69 8.09 1.76
CA VAL A 49 -3.55 8.55 0.96
C VAL A 49 -3.72 10.01 0.51
N ASN A 50 -4.95 10.49 0.31
CA ASN A 50 -5.21 11.87 -0.15
C ASN A 50 -4.88 12.94 0.90
N ASN A 51 -4.65 12.54 2.15
CA ASN A 51 -4.19 13.44 3.21
C ASN A 51 -2.67 13.65 3.20
N TYR A 52 -1.95 13.01 2.28
CA TYR A 52 -0.50 13.04 2.16
C TYR A 52 -0.07 13.40 0.73
N GLU A 53 0.93 14.25 0.61
CA GLU A 53 1.61 14.54 -0.66
C GLU A 53 3.12 14.40 -0.44
N VAL A 54 3.79 13.73 -1.38
CA VAL A 54 5.24 13.56 -1.36
C VAL A 54 5.80 14.16 -2.64
N ILE A 55 6.75 15.09 -2.49
CA ILE A 55 7.46 15.75 -3.58
C ILE A 55 8.94 15.40 -3.48
N ALA A 56 9.46 14.68 -4.48
CA ALA A 56 10.88 14.37 -4.62
C ALA A 56 11.62 15.47 -5.37
N ASN A 57 12.92 15.58 -5.11
CA ASN A 57 13.88 16.36 -5.91
C ASN A 57 13.49 17.84 -6.15
N GLY A 58 12.61 18.38 -5.30
CA GLY A 58 12.17 19.77 -5.31
C GLY A 58 10.79 20.02 -5.94
N ASN A 59 10.37 19.24 -6.93
CA ASN A 59 9.11 19.48 -7.67
C ASN A 59 8.46 18.24 -8.32
N GLU A 60 8.99 17.03 -8.08
CA GLU A 60 8.47 15.81 -8.71
C GLU A 60 7.44 15.14 -7.78
N PRO A 61 6.16 15.04 -8.17
CA PRO A 61 5.17 14.32 -7.37
C PRO A 61 5.50 12.83 -7.34
N VAL A 62 5.47 12.27 -6.14
CA VAL A 62 5.73 10.85 -5.90
C VAL A 62 4.43 10.14 -5.58
N LYS A 63 4.18 9.04 -6.28
CA LYS A 63 2.99 8.24 -6.03
C LYS A 63 3.10 7.48 -4.71
N ILE A 64 2.08 7.63 -3.86
CA ILE A 64 1.88 6.85 -2.64
C ILE A 64 0.89 5.72 -2.95
N TYR A 65 1.25 4.48 -2.65
CA TYR A 65 0.39 3.31 -2.87
C TYR A 65 -0.46 2.97 -1.66
N LYS A 66 0.10 3.19 -0.46
CA LYS A 66 -0.47 2.73 0.80
C LYS A 66 0.04 3.56 1.95
N VAL A 67 -0.81 3.73 2.96
CA VAL A 67 -0.44 4.23 4.27
C VAL A 67 -0.59 3.11 5.28
N GLY A 68 0.50 2.77 5.98
CA GLY A 68 0.47 1.91 7.17
C GLY A 68 0.49 2.78 8.43
N VAL A 69 -0.23 2.37 9.47
CA VAL A 69 -0.20 3.04 10.77
C VAL A 69 0.59 2.18 11.76
N VAL A 70 1.48 2.82 12.51
CA VAL A 70 2.24 2.17 13.59
C VAL A 70 1.37 2.12 14.85
N GLU A 71 1.52 1.05 15.65
CA GLU A 71 0.81 0.92 16.92
C GLU A 71 1.01 2.17 17.81
N GLY A 72 -0.07 2.65 18.41
CA GLY A 72 -0.11 3.91 19.14
C GLY A 72 -0.58 5.11 18.33
N ASP A 73 -0.80 4.95 17.01
CA ASP A 73 -1.37 5.96 16.10
C ASP A 73 -0.56 7.29 16.05
N THR A 74 0.72 7.24 16.45
CA THR A 74 1.66 8.38 16.47
C THR A 74 2.61 8.40 15.28
N ALA A 75 2.54 7.41 14.38
CA ALA A 75 3.35 7.39 13.18
C ALA A 75 2.66 6.64 12.03
N VAL A 76 3.00 7.05 10.82
CA VAL A 76 2.60 6.38 9.59
C VAL A 76 3.79 6.03 8.72
N VAL A 77 3.65 4.95 7.97
CA VAL A 77 4.59 4.51 6.93
C VAL A 77 3.91 4.75 5.58
N LEU A 78 4.44 5.70 4.82
CA LEU A 78 4.03 5.94 3.43
C LEU A 78 4.82 4.98 2.54
N TYR A 79 4.11 4.11 1.83
CA TYR A 79 4.69 3.24 0.81
C TYR A 79 4.60 3.99 -0.51
N ILE A 80 5.75 4.39 -1.04
CA ILE A 80 5.84 5.15 -2.29
C ILE A 80 6.32 4.25 -3.42
N GLU A 81 6.25 4.76 -4.65
CA GLU A 81 6.90 4.12 -5.80
C GLU A 81 8.40 3.92 -5.57
N ASN A 82 9.15 3.40 -6.53
CA ASN A 82 10.59 3.25 -6.38
C ASN A 82 11.27 3.94 -7.55
N ASN A 83 12.21 4.82 -7.22
CA ASN A 83 13.09 5.42 -8.19
C ASN A 83 14.46 5.66 -7.54
N TYR A 84 15.51 5.13 -8.18
CA TYR A 84 16.89 5.26 -7.73
C TYR A 84 17.42 6.70 -7.78
N GLU A 85 16.70 7.62 -8.45
CA GLU A 85 17.08 9.03 -8.59
C GLU A 85 16.54 9.93 -7.49
N TRP A 86 15.69 9.42 -6.60
CA TRP A 86 15.18 10.22 -5.49
C TRP A 86 16.25 10.46 -4.44
N LYS A 87 16.49 11.74 -4.13
CA LYS A 87 17.53 12.15 -3.17
C LYS A 87 16.97 12.90 -1.97
N THR A 88 15.92 13.67 -2.20
CA THR A 88 15.31 14.52 -1.17
C THR A 88 13.80 14.49 -1.31
N PHE A 89 13.09 14.58 -0.19
CA PHE A 89 11.64 14.58 -0.13
C PHE A 89 11.13 15.76 0.66
N LYS A 90 10.02 16.34 0.21
CA LYS A 90 9.12 17.18 1.01
C LYS A 90 7.81 16.44 1.18
N ILE A 91 7.31 16.44 2.40
CA ILE A 91 6.07 15.76 2.75
C ILE A 91 5.08 16.82 3.23
N TYR A 92 3.90 16.84 2.63
CA TYR A 92 2.78 17.66 3.10
C TYR A 92 1.73 16.73 3.69
N VAL A 93 1.23 17.12 4.86
CA VAL A 93 0.19 16.39 5.57
C VAL A 93 -0.96 17.36 5.81
N SER A 94 -2.18 16.97 5.46
CA SER A 94 -3.34 17.83 5.56
C SER A 94 -4.56 17.07 6.07
N ASN A 95 -5.55 17.80 6.59
CA ASN A 95 -6.87 17.26 6.97
C ASN A 95 -6.86 16.12 8.00
N LEU A 96 -5.75 15.90 8.70
CA LEU A 96 -5.68 14.97 9.83
C LEU A 96 -6.11 15.65 11.12
N LYS A 97 -6.68 14.85 12.03
CA LYS A 97 -7.06 15.30 13.38
C LYS A 97 -6.39 14.46 14.44
N ASP A 98 -6.13 15.04 15.61
CA ASP A 98 -5.80 14.28 16.82
C ASP A 98 -7.04 13.56 17.39
N LEU A 99 -6.86 12.80 18.46
CA LEU A 99 -7.97 12.12 19.16
C LEU A 99 -8.98 13.08 19.82
N ALA A 100 -8.61 14.36 20.02
CA ALA A 100 -9.50 15.39 20.54
C ALA A 100 -10.27 16.13 19.42
N GLY A 101 -9.98 15.83 18.15
CA GLY A 101 -10.60 16.44 16.98
C GLY A 101 -9.92 17.73 16.48
N ASN A 102 -8.76 18.09 17.03
CA ASN A 102 -7.99 19.25 16.57
C ASN A 102 -7.32 18.93 15.24
N LEU A 103 -7.43 19.83 14.26
CA LEU A 103 -6.76 19.69 12.97
C LEU A 103 -5.25 19.89 13.09
N ILE A 104 -4.50 19.12 12.31
CA ILE A 104 -3.06 19.31 12.14
C ILE A 104 -2.78 20.71 11.59
N ASN A 105 -1.80 21.40 12.18
CA ASN A 105 -1.39 22.76 11.81
C ASN A 105 0.14 22.82 11.73
N ASP A 106 0.65 23.59 10.76
CA ASP A 106 2.06 23.79 10.44
C ASP A 106 2.88 24.53 11.51
N GLU A 107 2.23 25.12 12.52
CA GLU A 107 2.91 25.85 13.60
C GLU A 107 3.89 24.99 14.44
N LYS A 108 3.91 23.66 14.25
CA LYS A 108 4.77 22.72 14.99
C LYS A 108 5.53 21.69 14.13
N ASN A 109 5.74 21.93 12.84
CA ASN A 109 6.30 20.92 11.93
C ASN A 109 7.83 21.02 11.76
N PHE A 110 8.59 20.23 12.54
CA PHE A 110 9.96 19.81 12.18
C PHE A 110 9.96 18.29 11.90
N ALA A 111 9.96 17.90 10.63
CA ALA A 111 10.31 16.55 10.22
C ALA A 111 11.82 16.50 9.96
N ALA A 112 12.60 15.99 10.91
CA ALA A 112 14.02 15.77 10.71
C ALA A 112 14.24 14.42 10.00
N CYS A 113 14.76 14.45 8.77
CA CYS A 113 15.38 13.28 8.16
C CYS A 113 16.63 12.93 8.99
N ARG A 114 16.71 11.71 9.51
CA ARG A 114 17.95 11.14 10.06
C ARG A 114 18.51 10.12 9.09
#